data_AF-K9VVV3-F1
#
_entry.id   AF-K9VVV3-F1
#
_cell.length_a   1.000
_cell.length_b   1.000
_cell.length_c   1.000
_cell.angle_alpha   90.00
_cell.angle_beta   90.00
_cell.angle_gamma   90.00
#
_symmetry.space_group_name_H-M   'P 1'
#
loop_
_entity.id
_entity.type
_entity.pdbx_description
1 polymer ?
#
loop_
_entity_poly.entity_id
_entity_poly.type
_entity_poly.pdbx_seq_one_letter_code
_entity_poly.pdbx_strand_id
1 'polypeptide(L)'
;MASDYYPDYNNVPPNNNSQNQGLLSSGWRPLTRGLDLGYAFHLLFSDTQELTRKTLDITSDIANALGRNEYTWWANLLNVFSDNTRYELNEFWNYVTPEPHVPDYQYKELISTLTPVTQLVSRESIPIEYVLNRLQEITVFKILDVLGRPDSITQYYIERYYYYPVERFSKWDRIETIGTVFAYWSKQQVWLQIENYDRKVRNYTLIAKDLAPLVNKATYNLAVILSGYKSRVGQINSQYPIRQFPADIQSFTDTVQQAIIDQNQLAVLVHGEPGTGKTAWTQAVAKEILMPLGYVIFILDHDAVENFVPPSYLERICIIINEADNLAQDRASLAAQGNSKTEHILSLLDGTLYQSVIEETGIQAQQKLVFLLTCNTTERLDPAVLRKGRVDFMYEFTYKFV
;
A
#
# COMPACT_ATOMS: atom_id res chain seq x y z
N MET A 1 -9.97 -66.04 -12.72
CA MET A 1 -10.81 -64.84 -12.93
C MET A 1 -10.05 -63.67 -12.35
N ALA A 2 -9.21 -63.04 -13.17
CA ALA A 2 -8.47 -61.83 -12.85
C ALA A 2 -8.83 -60.85 -13.98
N SER A 3 -9.52 -59.77 -13.62
CA SER A 3 -9.99 -58.75 -14.53
C SER A 3 -8.96 -57.60 -14.57
N ASP A 4 -8.25 -57.50 -15.68
CA ASP A 4 -7.47 -56.32 -16.05
C ASP A 4 -8.42 -55.12 -16.23
N TYR A 5 -8.22 -54.07 -15.44
CA TYR A 5 -8.86 -52.76 -15.62
C TYR A 5 -7.82 -51.82 -16.25
N TYR A 6 -7.94 -51.61 -17.57
CA TYR A 6 -7.34 -50.46 -18.24
C TYR A 6 -8.24 -49.24 -18.01
N PRO A 7 -7.72 -48.06 -17.60
CA PRO A 7 -8.50 -46.84 -17.56
C PRO A 7 -8.57 -46.21 -18.96
N ASP A 8 -9.80 -46.00 -19.43
CA ASP A 8 -10.16 -45.28 -20.65
C ASP A 8 -9.73 -43.80 -20.55
N TYR A 9 -8.73 -43.42 -21.36
CA TYR A 9 -8.31 -42.02 -21.55
C TYR A 9 -9.27 -41.32 -22.53
N ASN A 10 -10.54 -41.16 -22.19
CA ASN A 10 -11.47 -40.36 -22.99
C ASN A 10 -12.62 -39.86 -22.11
N ASN A 11 -12.36 -38.86 -21.27
CA ASN A 11 -13.36 -37.91 -20.76
C ASN A 11 -12.65 -36.76 -20.04
N VAL A 12 -11.96 -35.91 -20.82
CA VAL A 12 -11.60 -34.57 -20.35
C VAL A 12 -12.79 -33.66 -20.69
N PRO A 13 -13.45 -33.02 -19.71
CA PRO A 13 -14.47 -32.03 -20.02
C PRO A 13 -13.84 -30.91 -20.85
N PRO A 14 -14.57 -30.22 -21.75
CA PRO A 14 -13.99 -29.17 -22.56
C PRO A 14 -13.49 -28.07 -21.62
N ASN A 15 -12.18 -28.05 -21.42
CA ASN A 15 -11.48 -26.98 -20.74
C ASN A 15 -11.71 -25.74 -21.61
N ASN A 16 -12.56 -24.82 -21.15
CA ASN A 16 -12.62 -23.47 -21.68
C ASN A 16 -11.26 -22.83 -21.36
N ASN A 17 -10.29 -23.06 -22.24
CA ASN A 17 -8.98 -22.45 -22.22
C ASN A 17 -9.12 -20.96 -22.54
N SER A 18 -9.41 -20.15 -21.52
CA SER A 18 -9.14 -18.72 -21.53
C SER A 18 -7.64 -18.40 -21.51
N GLN A 19 -6.76 -19.41 -21.51
CA GLN A 19 -5.31 -19.27 -21.37
C GLN A 19 -4.52 -19.00 -22.66
N ASN A 20 -5.18 -18.87 -23.82
CA ASN A 20 -4.50 -18.61 -25.10
C ASN A 20 -5.04 -17.38 -25.85
N GLN A 21 -5.55 -16.39 -25.13
CA GLN A 21 -5.57 -15.04 -25.69
C GLN A 21 -4.15 -14.48 -25.56
N GLY A 22 -3.32 -14.66 -26.58
CA GLY A 22 -1.98 -14.06 -26.61
C GLY A 22 -2.05 -12.54 -26.40
N LEU A 23 -1.00 -11.92 -25.87
CA LEU A 23 -0.95 -10.48 -25.52
C LEU A 23 -1.52 -9.58 -26.64
N LEU A 24 -1.30 -9.94 -27.90
CA LEU A 24 -1.84 -9.23 -29.07
C LEU A 24 -3.37 -9.25 -29.14
N SER A 25 -4.00 -10.39 -28.79
CA SER A 25 -5.46 -10.54 -28.77
C SER A 25 -6.12 -9.83 -27.58
N SER A 26 -5.41 -9.70 -26.45
CA SER A 26 -5.84 -8.84 -25.34
C SER A 26 -5.56 -7.35 -25.57
N GLY A 27 -5.00 -6.99 -26.72
CA GLY A 27 -4.88 -5.61 -27.21
C GLY A 27 -3.51 -4.97 -27.00
N TRP A 28 -2.54 -5.70 -26.45
CA TRP A 28 -1.16 -5.24 -26.34
C TRP A 28 -0.51 -5.14 -27.72
N ARG A 29 0.39 -4.17 -27.87
CA ARG A 29 1.19 -3.99 -29.08
C ARG A 29 2.66 -4.08 -28.72
N PRO A 30 3.51 -4.68 -29.56
CA PRO A 30 4.95 -4.62 -29.35
C PRO A 30 5.37 -3.15 -29.31
N LEU A 31 6.10 -2.76 -28.27
CA LEU A 31 6.64 -1.42 -28.18
C LEU A 31 7.82 -1.34 -29.14
N THR A 32 7.57 -0.82 -30.35
CA THR A 32 8.65 -0.54 -31.29
C THR A 32 9.41 0.68 -30.79
N ARG A 33 10.62 0.47 -30.27
CA ARG A 33 11.49 1.56 -29.85
C ARG A 33 11.88 2.39 -31.08
N GLY A 34 11.54 3.68 -31.06
CA GLY A 34 11.90 4.61 -32.13
C GLY A 34 13.36 5.05 -32.00
N LEU A 35 13.99 5.36 -33.13
CA LEU A 35 15.32 5.97 -33.13
C LEU A 35 15.22 7.39 -32.58
N ASP A 36 15.86 7.62 -31.44
CA ASP A 36 16.08 8.97 -30.91
C ASP A 36 17.48 9.43 -31.35
N LEU A 37 17.52 10.44 -32.22
CA LEU A 37 18.77 11.00 -32.72
C LEU A 37 19.62 11.57 -31.59
N GLY A 38 19.00 12.15 -30.55
CA GLY A 38 19.72 12.69 -29.39
C GLY A 38 20.42 11.59 -28.58
N TYR A 39 19.73 10.48 -28.34
CA TYR A 39 20.30 9.31 -27.67
C TYR A 39 21.40 8.65 -28.51
N ALA A 40 21.20 8.53 -29.82
CA ALA A 40 22.22 7.98 -30.72
C ALA A 40 23.49 8.84 -30.74
N PHE A 41 23.36 10.17 -30.78
CA PHE A 41 24.50 11.08 -30.64
C PHE A 41 25.18 10.93 -29.28
N HIS A 42 24.41 10.83 -28.20
CA HIS A 42 24.97 10.60 -26.87
C HIS A 42 25.79 9.31 -26.82
N LEU A 43 25.25 8.20 -27.32
CA LEU A 43 25.92 6.89 -27.35
C LEU A 43 27.25 6.94 -28.14
N LEU A 44 27.25 7.64 -29.28
CA LEU A 44 28.44 7.85 -30.12
C LEU A 44 29.54 8.65 -29.42
N PHE A 45 29.23 9.45 -28.40
CA PHE A 45 30.24 10.21 -27.66
C PHE A 45 30.57 9.63 -26.28
N SER A 46 29.64 8.89 -25.66
CA SER A 46 29.83 8.32 -24.32
C SER A 46 30.41 6.91 -24.34
N ASP A 47 30.04 6.08 -25.33
CA ASP A 47 30.26 4.63 -25.28
C ASP A 47 30.65 4.03 -26.65
N THR A 48 31.70 4.61 -27.26
CA THR A 48 32.14 4.22 -28.60
C THR A 48 32.64 2.77 -28.68
N GLN A 49 33.20 2.23 -27.60
CA GLN A 49 33.79 0.89 -27.60
C GLN A 49 32.72 -0.20 -27.59
N GLU A 50 31.70 -0.09 -26.73
CA GLU A 50 30.64 -1.08 -26.65
C GLU A 50 29.72 -1.03 -27.88
N LEU A 51 29.43 0.17 -28.40
CA LEU A 51 28.75 0.34 -29.68
C LEU A 51 29.51 -0.35 -30.83
N THR A 52 30.83 -0.17 -30.91
CA THR A 52 31.65 -0.82 -31.95
C THR A 52 31.58 -2.34 -31.83
N ARG A 53 31.67 -2.87 -30.61
CA ARG A 53 31.59 -4.31 -30.34
C ARG A 53 30.25 -4.90 -30.77
N LYS A 54 29.13 -4.36 -30.28
CA LYS A 54 27.79 -4.85 -30.61
C LYS A 54 27.46 -4.70 -32.10
N THR A 55 27.99 -3.66 -32.76
CA THR A 55 27.86 -3.50 -34.22
C THR A 55 28.61 -4.61 -34.97
N LEU A 56 29.83 -4.96 -34.54
CA LEU A 56 30.62 -6.03 -35.14
C LEU A 56 29.96 -7.40 -34.93
N ASP A 57 29.42 -7.66 -33.74
CA ASP A 57 28.76 -8.93 -33.40
C ASP A 57 27.57 -9.20 -34.34
N ILE A 58 26.65 -8.24 -34.50
CA ILE A 58 25.55 -8.40 -35.48
C ILE A 58 26.05 -8.51 -36.90
N THR A 59 27.04 -7.69 -37.29
CA THR A 59 27.55 -7.72 -38.67
C THR A 59 28.10 -9.10 -38.99
N SER A 60 28.79 -9.72 -38.02
CA SER A 60 29.25 -11.11 -38.11
C SER A 60 28.08 -12.08 -38.24
N ASP A 61 27.03 -11.96 -37.42
CA ASP A 61 25.89 -12.88 -37.46
C ASP A 61 25.03 -12.75 -38.72
N ILE A 62 24.85 -11.53 -39.23
CA ILE A 62 24.19 -11.29 -40.52
C ILE A 62 25.05 -11.86 -41.65
N ALA A 63 26.38 -11.64 -41.61
CA ALA A 63 27.28 -12.20 -42.62
C ALA A 63 27.26 -13.74 -42.61
N ASN A 64 27.26 -14.35 -41.43
CA ASN A 64 27.13 -15.81 -41.27
C ASN A 64 25.76 -16.33 -41.74
N ALA A 65 24.69 -15.57 -41.54
CA ALA A 65 23.35 -15.92 -42.02
C ALA A 65 23.24 -15.82 -43.55
N LEU A 66 23.88 -14.83 -44.17
CA LEU A 66 23.84 -14.57 -45.61
C LEU A 66 24.86 -15.39 -46.41
N GLY A 67 26.00 -15.71 -45.81
CA GLY A 67 27.16 -16.35 -46.44
C GLY A 67 27.14 -17.87 -46.48
N ARG A 68 26.00 -18.51 -46.19
CA ARG A 68 25.89 -19.98 -46.22
C ARG A 68 25.86 -20.47 -47.67
N ASN A 69 26.91 -21.16 -48.10
CA ASN A 69 27.02 -21.66 -49.49
C ASN A 69 26.20 -22.92 -49.77
N GLU A 70 25.64 -23.56 -48.73
CA GLU A 70 24.87 -24.81 -48.82
C GLU A 70 23.38 -24.58 -49.11
N TYR A 71 22.94 -23.31 -49.09
CA TYR A 71 21.54 -22.93 -49.26
C TYR A 71 21.40 -21.89 -50.38
N THR A 72 20.19 -21.76 -50.91
CA THR A 72 19.88 -20.72 -51.90
C THR A 72 19.93 -19.33 -51.27
N TRP A 73 20.24 -18.31 -52.07
CA TRP A 73 20.33 -16.91 -51.62
C TRP A 73 19.05 -16.42 -50.90
N TRP A 74 17.87 -16.89 -51.30
CA TRP A 74 16.60 -16.54 -50.66
C TRP A 74 16.39 -17.27 -49.33
N ALA A 75 16.89 -18.50 -49.19
CA ALA A 75 16.84 -19.23 -47.92
C ALA A 75 17.79 -18.59 -46.89
N ASN A 76 18.96 -18.11 -47.34
CA ASN A 76 19.87 -17.30 -46.53
C ASN A 76 19.22 -16.00 -46.07
N LEU A 77 18.49 -15.32 -46.97
CA LEU A 77 17.73 -14.13 -46.63
C LEU A 77 16.64 -14.42 -45.57
N LEU A 78 15.92 -15.53 -45.69
CA LEU A 78 14.94 -15.94 -44.67
C LEU A 78 15.60 -16.29 -43.34
N ASN A 79 16.81 -16.86 -43.37
CA ASN A 79 17.55 -17.22 -42.18
C ASN A 79 18.05 -16.00 -41.38
N VAL A 80 18.17 -14.82 -41.98
CA VAL A 80 18.37 -13.55 -41.23
C VAL A 80 17.20 -13.28 -40.27
N PHE A 81 16.01 -13.82 -40.57
CA PHE A 81 14.84 -13.76 -39.68
C PHE A 81 14.70 -14.99 -38.77
N SER A 82 15.72 -15.84 -38.68
CA SER A 82 15.76 -16.94 -37.72
C SER A 82 15.79 -16.43 -36.28
N ASP A 83 15.39 -17.27 -35.31
CA ASP A 83 15.30 -16.87 -33.91
C ASP A 83 16.67 -16.41 -33.35
N ASN A 84 17.77 -17.01 -33.79
CA ASN A 84 19.12 -16.64 -33.35
C ASN A 84 19.53 -15.25 -33.86
N THR A 85 19.42 -15.00 -35.17
CA THR A 85 19.78 -13.67 -35.73
C THR A 85 18.83 -12.58 -35.26
N ARG A 86 17.55 -12.93 -35.02
CA ARG A 86 16.58 -12.00 -34.42
C ARG A 86 16.92 -11.64 -32.99
N TYR A 87 17.46 -12.55 -32.19
CA TYR A 87 17.89 -12.27 -30.83
C TYR A 87 18.99 -11.19 -30.84
N GLU A 88 20.04 -11.39 -31.64
CA GLU A 88 21.16 -10.46 -31.78
C GLU A 88 20.74 -9.09 -32.33
N LEU A 89 19.86 -9.08 -33.33
CA LEU A 89 19.27 -7.86 -33.87
C LEU A 89 18.47 -7.09 -32.79
N ASN A 90 17.70 -7.80 -31.97
CA ASN A 90 16.94 -7.16 -30.89
C ASN A 90 17.85 -6.66 -29.77
N GLU A 91 18.92 -7.39 -29.43
CA GLU A 91 19.87 -6.98 -28.39
C GLU A 91 20.52 -5.63 -28.74
N PHE A 92 20.98 -5.48 -29.97
CA PHE A 92 21.53 -4.21 -30.43
C PHE A 92 20.48 -3.12 -30.60
N TRP A 93 19.30 -3.46 -31.13
CA TRP A 93 18.22 -2.49 -31.24
C TRP A 93 17.86 -1.94 -29.86
N ASN A 94 17.84 -2.80 -28.84
CA ASN A 94 17.63 -2.42 -27.44
C ASN A 94 18.76 -1.55 -26.89
N TYR A 95 20.02 -1.77 -27.31
CA TYR A 95 21.16 -0.95 -26.88
C TYR A 95 21.15 0.46 -27.51
N VAL A 96 20.83 0.56 -28.81
CA VAL A 96 20.88 1.82 -29.58
C VAL A 96 19.63 2.68 -29.39
N THR A 97 18.58 2.15 -28.77
CA THR A 97 17.36 2.89 -28.46
C THR A 97 17.21 3.11 -26.96
N PRO A 98 16.68 4.27 -26.51
CA PRO A 98 16.52 4.54 -25.09
C PRO A 98 15.63 3.49 -24.44
N GLU A 99 15.97 3.12 -23.21
CA GLU A 99 15.13 2.24 -22.43
C GLU A 99 13.75 2.89 -22.22
N PRO A 100 12.66 2.11 -22.29
CA PRO A 100 11.35 2.63 -21.94
C PRO A 100 11.40 3.12 -20.49
N HIS A 101 10.61 4.14 -20.20
CA HIS A 101 10.48 4.65 -18.84
C HIS A 101 10.14 3.49 -17.89
N VAL A 102 11.08 3.20 -16.99
CA VAL A 102 10.92 2.25 -15.89
C VAL A 102 10.70 3.04 -14.60
N PRO A 103 10.05 2.44 -13.58
CA PRO A 103 9.94 3.08 -12.28
C PRO A 103 11.33 3.44 -11.77
N ASP A 104 11.51 4.70 -11.37
CA ASP A 104 12.73 5.12 -10.70
C ASP A 104 12.66 4.64 -9.25
N TYR A 105 13.32 3.52 -8.97
CA TYR A 105 13.40 2.95 -7.62
C TYR A 105 14.27 3.79 -6.67
N GLN A 106 14.88 4.88 -7.13
CA GLN A 106 15.47 5.88 -6.24
C GLN A 106 14.40 6.70 -5.50
N TYR A 107 13.16 6.69 -5.99
CA TYR A 107 12.02 7.23 -5.24
C TYR A 107 11.83 6.40 -3.96
N LYS A 108 11.81 7.10 -2.83
CA LYS A 108 11.84 6.49 -1.50
C LYS A 108 10.45 6.03 -1.03
N GLU A 109 9.38 6.66 -1.50
CA GLU A 109 8.04 6.34 -1.04
C GLU A 109 7.39 5.27 -1.91
N LEU A 110 7.15 4.12 -1.27
CA LEU A 110 6.51 2.96 -1.89
C LEU A 110 5.35 2.46 -1.02
N ILE A 111 4.25 2.08 -1.66
CA ILE A 111 3.14 1.36 -1.02
C ILE A 111 2.80 0.16 -1.88
N SER A 112 2.95 -1.04 -1.31
CA SER A 112 2.64 -2.30 -1.98
C SER A 112 1.46 -3.02 -1.32
N THR A 113 0.65 -3.73 -2.11
CA THR A 113 -0.46 -4.53 -1.56
C THR A 113 -0.74 -5.75 -2.41
N LEU A 114 -1.03 -6.87 -1.74
CA LEU A 114 -1.45 -8.11 -2.38
C LEU A 114 -2.98 -8.17 -2.46
N THR A 115 -3.50 -8.36 -3.67
CA THR A 115 -4.93 -8.42 -3.95
C THR A 115 -5.30 -9.77 -4.59
N PRO A 116 -6.38 -10.44 -4.13
CA PRO A 116 -7.26 -10.03 -3.02
C PRO A 116 -6.63 -10.33 -1.66
N VAL A 117 -6.81 -9.43 -0.69
CA VAL A 117 -6.44 -9.70 0.71
C VAL A 117 -7.35 -10.80 1.26
N THR A 118 -6.77 -11.94 1.61
CA THR A 118 -7.50 -13.09 2.17
C THR A 118 -7.40 -13.12 3.69
N GLN A 119 -8.53 -13.34 4.36
CA GLN A 119 -8.53 -13.55 5.80
C GLN A 119 -8.19 -15.02 6.09
N LEU A 120 -7.07 -15.26 6.77
CA LEU A 120 -6.83 -16.56 7.38
C LEU A 120 -7.79 -16.70 8.56
N VAL A 121 -8.74 -17.63 8.44
CA VAL A 121 -9.82 -17.81 9.43
C VAL A 121 -9.22 -18.38 10.71
N SER A 122 -8.91 -17.53 11.68
CA SER A 122 -8.66 -17.92 13.07
C SER A 122 -9.75 -17.34 13.96
N ARG A 123 -10.31 -18.16 14.86
CA ARG A 123 -11.26 -17.71 15.88
C ARG A 123 -10.57 -17.20 17.14
N GLU A 124 -9.26 -17.39 17.24
CA GLU A 124 -8.50 -17.24 18.48
C GLU A 124 -7.69 -15.94 18.56
N SER A 125 -7.61 -15.16 17.46
CA SER A 125 -6.85 -13.91 17.43
C SER A 125 -7.55 -12.81 16.63
N ILE A 126 -7.35 -11.55 17.05
CA ILE A 126 -7.78 -10.38 16.29
C ILE A 126 -6.93 -10.33 15.00
N PRO A 127 -7.56 -10.30 13.81
CA PRO A 127 -6.83 -10.34 12.55
C PRO A 127 -6.30 -8.93 12.19
N ILE A 128 -5.44 -8.36 13.02
CA ILE A 128 -4.91 -6.99 12.86
C ILE A 128 -4.26 -6.84 11.49
N GLU A 129 -3.35 -7.76 11.15
CA GLU A 129 -2.62 -7.74 9.88
C GLU A 129 -3.56 -7.78 8.67
N TYR A 130 -4.60 -8.62 8.70
CA TYR A 130 -5.61 -8.67 7.65
C TYR A 130 -6.32 -7.32 7.47
N VAL A 131 -6.69 -6.65 8.56
CA VAL A 131 -7.42 -5.38 8.50
C VAL A 131 -6.52 -4.25 8.03
N LEU A 132 -5.26 -4.22 8.47
CA LEU A 132 -4.26 -3.26 8.01
C LEU A 132 -3.94 -3.45 6.53
N ASN A 133 -3.76 -4.71 6.09
CA ASN A 133 -3.58 -5.05 4.68
C ASN A 133 -4.81 -4.66 3.85
N ARG A 134 -6.01 -4.86 4.40
CA ARG A 134 -7.26 -4.45 3.75
C ARG A 134 -7.40 -2.93 3.67
N LEU A 135 -6.97 -2.18 4.68
CA LEU A 135 -6.91 -0.72 4.65
C LEU A 135 -5.93 -0.25 3.56
N GLN A 136 -4.77 -0.88 3.46
CA GLN A 136 -3.75 -0.56 2.46
C GLN A 136 -4.25 -0.87 1.05
N GLU A 137 -4.90 -2.00 0.84
CA GLU A 137 -5.56 -2.37 -0.41
C GLU A 137 -6.60 -1.33 -0.83
N ILE A 138 -7.51 -0.96 0.08
CA ILE A 138 -8.50 0.10 -0.16
C ILE A 138 -7.82 1.43 -0.51
N THR A 139 -6.72 1.75 0.17
CA THR A 139 -5.96 2.98 -0.06
C THR A 139 -5.35 3.00 -1.46
N VAL A 140 -4.65 1.93 -1.87
CA VAL A 140 -4.05 1.80 -3.21
C VAL A 140 -5.12 1.93 -4.29
N PHE A 141 -6.23 1.20 -4.20
CA PHE A 141 -7.28 1.28 -5.22
C PHE A 141 -7.96 2.64 -5.28
N LYS A 142 -8.20 3.29 -4.13
CA LYS A 142 -8.70 4.67 -4.11
C LYS A 142 -7.70 5.66 -4.72
N ILE A 143 -6.39 5.49 -4.49
CA ILE A 143 -5.35 6.29 -5.16
C ILE A 143 -5.45 6.09 -6.68
N LEU A 144 -5.58 4.85 -7.14
CA LEU A 144 -5.75 4.55 -8.57
C LEU A 144 -7.03 5.19 -9.15
N ASP A 145 -8.13 5.21 -8.39
CA ASP A 145 -9.35 5.90 -8.80
C ASP A 145 -9.16 7.43 -8.88
N VAL A 146 -8.38 8.02 -7.97
CA VAL A 146 -8.01 9.44 -7.98
C VAL A 146 -7.10 9.78 -9.17
N LEU A 147 -6.15 8.91 -9.48
CA LEU A 147 -5.22 9.08 -10.60
C LEU A 147 -5.93 8.90 -11.95
N GLY A 148 -6.95 8.03 -12.01
CA GLY A 148 -7.76 7.82 -13.19
C GLY A 148 -6.99 7.09 -14.30
N ARG A 149 -7.04 7.64 -15.52
CA ARG A 149 -6.38 7.01 -16.69
C ARG A 149 -4.88 7.33 -16.69
N PRO A 150 -4.00 6.33 -16.82
CA PRO A 150 -2.55 6.55 -16.94
C PRO A 150 -2.19 7.18 -18.29
N ASP A 151 -1.03 7.84 -18.37
CA ASP A 151 -0.51 8.39 -19.63
C ASP A 151 0.13 7.31 -20.50
N SER A 152 0.74 6.30 -19.85
CA SER A 152 1.31 5.15 -20.53
C SER A 152 1.11 3.88 -19.72
N ILE A 153 0.88 2.76 -20.42
CA ILE A 153 0.84 1.43 -19.85
C ILE A 153 1.80 0.57 -20.65
N THR A 154 2.80 0.02 -19.99
CA THR A 154 3.79 -0.89 -20.59
C THR A 154 3.80 -2.22 -19.85
N GLN A 155 4.29 -3.26 -20.52
CA GLN A 155 4.44 -4.58 -19.95
C GLN A 155 5.78 -5.14 -20.36
N TYR A 156 6.48 -5.71 -19.40
CA TYR A 156 7.72 -6.44 -19.61
C TYR A 156 7.46 -7.94 -19.50
N TYR A 157 7.67 -8.65 -20.62
CA TYR A 157 7.46 -10.09 -20.69
C TYR A 157 8.42 -10.73 -21.70
N ILE A 158 9.16 -11.75 -21.27
CA ILE A 158 10.19 -12.46 -22.07
C ILE A 158 11.10 -11.45 -22.78
N GLU A 159 11.75 -10.59 -21.98
CA GLU A 159 12.75 -9.61 -22.45
C GLU A 159 12.24 -8.61 -23.50
N ARG A 160 10.93 -8.49 -23.65
CA ARG A 160 10.29 -7.58 -24.59
C ARG A 160 9.32 -6.66 -23.87
N TYR A 161 9.29 -5.43 -24.38
CA TYR A 161 8.33 -4.44 -23.95
C TYR A 161 7.13 -4.40 -24.88
N TYR A 162 5.96 -4.37 -24.27
CA TYR A 162 4.68 -4.17 -24.94
C TYR A 162 4.06 -2.90 -24.39
N TYR A 163 3.28 -2.21 -25.22
CA TYR A 163 2.48 -1.06 -24.83
C TYR A 163 1.01 -1.36 -25.01
N TYR A 164 0.20 -0.91 -24.06
CA TYR A 164 -1.25 -1.00 -24.13
C TYR A 164 -1.86 0.36 -24.50
N PRO A 165 -2.62 0.46 -25.60
CA PRO A 165 -3.32 1.69 -25.97
C PRO A 165 -4.22 2.20 -24.85
N VAL A 166 -3.88 3.37 -24.30
CA VAL A 166 -4.56 3.96 -23.14
C VAL A 166 -6.04 4.25 -23.45
N GLU A 167 -6.41 4.46 -24.71
CA GLU A 167 -7.79 4.70 -25.11
C GLU A 167 -8.70 3.48 -24.86
N ARG A 168 -8.11 2.28 -24.81
CA ARG A 168 -8.82 1.03 -24.50
C ARG A 168 -8.89 0.75 -23.01
N PHE A 169 -8.14 1.49 -22.19
CA PHE A 169 -8.09 1.27 -20.75
C PHE A 169 -9.43 1.63 -20.11
N SER A 170 -10.00 0.67 -19.38
CA SER A 170 -11.21 0.88 -18.57
C SER A 170 -10.99 0.66 -17.08
N LYS A 171 -10.35 -0.45 -16.69
CA LYS A 171 -10.16 -0.89 -15.30
C LYS A 171 -8.96 -1.83 -15.19
N TRP A 172 -8.28 -1.81 -14.06
CA TRP A 172 -7.13 -2.66 -13.75
C TRP A 172 -7.46 -4.16 -13.70
N ASP A 173 -8.64 -4.52 -13.18
CA ASP A 173 -9.07 -5.93 -13.08
C ASP A 173 -9.22 -6.64 -14.42
N ARG A 174 -9.44 -5.89 -15.51
CA ARG A 174 -9.66 -6.43 -16.86
C ARG A 174 -8.36 -6.61 -17.64
N ILE A 175 -7.26 -6.05 -17.16
CA ILE A 175 -5.97 -6.23 -17.81
C ILE A 175 -5.50 -7.65 -17.47
N GLU A 176 -5.39 -8.49 -18.49
CA GLU A 176 -4.66 -9.74 -18.38
C GLU A 176 -3.17 -9.45 -18.30
N THR A 177 -2.59 -9.79 -17.16
CA THR A 177 -1.18 -9.57 -16.85
C THR A 177 -0.42 -10.89 -17.06
N ILE A 178 0.62 -10.88 -17.87
CA ILE A 178 1.60 -11.97 -17.98
C ILE A 178 2.98 -11.34 -17.83
N GLY A 179 3.68 -11.57 -16.72
CA GLY A 179 4.86 -10.78 -16.36
C GLY A 179 4.51 -9.51 -15.58
N THR A 180 5.33 -8.46 -15.73
CA THR A 180 5.19 -7.22 -14.96
C THR A 180 4.59 -6.11 -15.81
N VAL A 181 3.53 -5.48 -15.32
CA VAL A 181 2.90 -4.31 -15.96
C VAL A 181 3.33 -3.06 -15.22
N PHE A 182 3.67 -2.03 -15.98
CA PHE A 182 3.98 -0.70 -15.47
C PHE A 182 2.97 0.30 -16.03
N ALA A 183 2.56 1.24 -15.21
CA ALA A 183 1.77 2.37 -15.64
C ALA A 183 2.30 3.66 -15.03
N TYR A 184 2.19 4.75 -15.76
CA TYR A 184 2.78 6.03 -15.38
C TYR A 184 1.79 7.18 -15.53
N TRP A 185 1.82 8.07 -14.55
CA TRP A 185 1.13 9.36 -14.55
C TRP A 185 2.17 10.47 -14.46
N SER A 186 2.44 11.11 -15.59
CA SER A 186 3.45 12.17 -15.74
C SER A 186 3.16 13.40 -14.89
N LYS A 187 1.89 13.79 -14.78
CA LYS A 187 1.47 14.98 -14.02
C LYS A 187 1.76 14.86 -12.52
N GLN A 188 1.55 13.68 -11.95
CA GLN A 188 1.79 13.40 -10.53
C GLN A 188 3.15 12.73 -10.28
N GLN A 189 3.87 12.35 -11.34
CA GLN A 189 5.11 11.58 -11.28
C GLN A 189 4.96 10.28 -10.47
N VAL A 190 3.86 9.56 -10.72
CA VAL A 190 3.53 8.31 -10.03
C VAL A 190 3.68 7.14 -10.99
N TRP A 191 4.34 6.10 -10.50
CA TRP A 191 4.42 4.79 -11.12
C TRP A 191 3.51 3.80 -10.40
N LEU A 192 2.85 2.95 -11.18
CA LEU A 192 2.22 1.74 -10.72
C LEU A 192 2.95 0.54 -11.33
N GLN A 193 3.31 -0.41 -10.50
CA GLN A 193 3.85 -1.70 -10.89
C GLN A 193 2.88 -2.78 -10.45
N ILE A 194 2.49 -3.65 -11.38
CA ILE A 194 1.61 -4.79 -11.13
C ILE A 194 2.37 -6.06 -11.47
N GLU A 195 2.53 -6.91 -10.47
CA GLU A 195 3.18 -8.20 -10.60
C GLU A 195 2.21 -9.33 -10.28
N ASN A 196 2.35 -10.44 -10.98
CA ASN A 196 1.62 -11.66 -10.65
C ASN A 196 2.40 -12.44 -9.61
N TYR A 197 1.84 -12.55 -8.41
CA TYR A 197 2.42 -13.39 -7.35
C TYR A 197 1.99 -14.84 -7.50
N ASP A 198 0.69 -15.07 -7.76
CA ASP A 198 0.10 -16.38 -8.05
C ASP A 198 -1.05 -16.23 -9.07
N ARG A 199 -1.65 -17.33 -9.55
CA ARG A 199 -2.70 -17.36 -10.58
C ARG A 199 -3.88 -16.41 -10.31
N LYS A 200 -4.14 -16.06 -9.05
CA LYS A 200 -5.23 -15.16 -8.63
C LYS A 200 -4.79 -13.99 -7.76
N VAL A 201 -3.50 -13.89 -7.43
CA VAL A 201 -2.98 -12.89 -6.51
C VAL A 201 -2.03 -11.96 -7.26
N ARG A 202 -2.31 -10.67 -7.21
CA ARG A 202 -1.50 -9.61 -7.82
C ARG A 202 -0.92 -8.73 -6.74
N ASN A 203 0.34 -8.34 -6.92
CA ASN A 203 0.96 -7.30 -6.12
C ASN A 203 0.84 -5.97 -6.86
N TYR A 204 0.25 -4.97 -6.22
CA TYR A 204 0.17 -3.59 -6.73
C TYR A 204 1.12 -2.73 -5.92
N THR A 205 2.14 -2.16 -6.57
CA THR A 205 3.13 -1.28 -5.95
C THR A 205 3.03 0.10 -6.56
N LEU A 206 2.70 1.10 -5.75
CA LEU A 206 2.76 2.51 -6.12
C LEU A 206 4.10 3.09 -5.69
N ILE A 207 4.75 3.81 -6.61
CA ILE A 207 6.07 4.41 -6.41
C ILE A 207 5.98 5.86 -6.87
N ALA A 208 6.31 6.80 -5.98
CA ALA A 208 6.38 8.22 -6.35
C ALA A 208 7.37 8.98 -5.46
N LYS A 209 7.70 10.20 -5.86
CA LYS A 209 8.53 11.09 -5.05
C LYS A 209 7.84 11.54 -3.76
N ASP A 210 6.53 11.76 -3.83
CA ASP A 210 5.67 12.16 -2.70
C ASP A 210 4.27 11.57 -2.88
N LEU A 211 3.95 10.56 -2.08
CA LEU A 211 2.66 9.89 -2.04
C LEU A 211 1.70 10.52 -1.02
N ALA A 212 2.18 11.33 -0.07
CA ALA A 212 1.37 11.81 1.04
C ALA A 212 0.07 12.53 0.60
N PRO A 213 0.07 13.43 -0.40
CA PRO A 213 -1.16 14.08 -0.86
C PRO A 213 -2.19 13.09 -1.44
N LEU A 214 -1.73 12.06 -2.14
CA LEU A 214 -2.60 11.03 -2.73
C LEU A 214 -3.16 10.11 -1.67
N VAL A 215 -2.32 9.69 -0.71
CA VAL A 215 -2.74 8.89 0.43
C VAL A 215 -3.77 9.64 1.24
N ASN A 216 -3.51 10.88 1.65
CA ASN A 216 -4.43 11.70 2.43
C ASN A 216 -5.80 11.86 1.74
N LYS A 217 -5.80 12.02 0.41
CA LYS A 217 -7.05 12.11 -0.36
C LYS A 217 -7.78 10.77 -0.42
N ALA A 218 -7.07 9.66 -0.56
CA ALA A 218 -7.64 8.31 -0.61
C ALA A 218 -8.18 7.86 0.76
N THR A 219 -7.49 8.22 1.84
CA THR A 219 -7.83 7.81 3.21
C THR A 219 -8.83 8.73 3.89
N TYR A 220 -9.23 9.82 3.22
CA TYR A 220 -10.27 10.72 3.71
C TYR A 220 -11.54 9.96 4.11
N ASN A 221 -12.04 10.26 5.30
CA ASN A 221 -13.22 9.66 5.91
C ASN A 221 -13.10 8.13 6.10
N LEU A 222 -11.90 7.57 6.23
CA LEU A 222 -11.69 6.18 6.62
C LEU A 222 -11.49 6.05 8.13
N ALA A 223 -12.08 5.00 8.68
CA ALA A 223 -11.90 4.57 10.04
C ALA A 223 -11.73 3.04 10.09
N VAL A 224 -10.95 2.57 11.05
CA VAL A 224 -10.69 1.16 11.31
C VAL A 224 -11.15 0.85 12.72
N ILE A 225 -11.87 -0.25 12.88
CA ILE A 225 -12.21 -0.80 14.19
C ILE A 225 -11.48 -2.14 14.33
N LEU A 226 -10.72 -2.28 15.41
CA LEU A 226 -10.02 -3.50 15.81
C LEU A 226 -10.50 -3.87 17.23
N SER A 227 -11.57 -4.65 17.31
CA SER A 227 -12.12 -5.13 18.58
C SER A 227 -12.55 -6.57 18.43
N GLY A 228 -11.91 -7.51 19.14
CA GLY A 228 -12.25 -8.94 19.17
C GLY A 228 -12.82 -9.46 17.84
N TYR A 229 -14.12 -9.78 17.85
CA TYR A 229 -14.88 -10.33 16.73
C TYR A 229 -15.33 -9.31 15.66
N LYS A 230 -15.17 -8.01 15.92
CA LYS A 230 -15.57 -6.88 15.06
C LYS A 230 -14.34 -6.15 14.55
N SER A 231 -13.76 -6.67 13.48
CA SER A 231 -12.63 -6.06 12.79
C SER A 231 -13.05 -5.63 11.38
N ARG A 232 -13.02 -4.32 11.10
CA ARG A 232 -13.42 -3.80 9.78
C ARG A 232 -12.84 -2.41 9.46
N VAL A 233 -12.72 -2.14 8.17
CA VAL A 233 -12.50 -0.80 7.61
C VAL A 233 -13.83 -0.21 7.18
N GLY A 234 -14.09 1.05 7.51
CA GLY A 234 -15.34 1.74 7.19
C GLY A 234 -15.24 3.24 7.39
N GLN A 235 -16.36 3.87 7.74
CA GLN A 235 -16.43 5.28 8.11
C GLN A 235 -16.84 5.38 9.58
N ILE A 236 -16.37 6.41 10.28
CA ILE A 236 -16.80 6.63 11.66
C ILE A 236 -18.24 7.14 11.66
N ASN A 237 -19.05 6.57 12.54
CA ASN A 237 -20.39 7.07 12.78
C ASN A 237 -20.45 7.67 14.19
N SER A 238 -20.57 8.99 14.29
CA SER A 238 -20.92 9.65 15.55
C SER A 238 -22.43 9.82 15.62
N GLN A 239 -23.02 9.33 16.72
CA GLN A 239 -24.43 9.49 17.05
C GLN A 239 -24.75 10.90 17.55
N TYR A 240 -23.78 11.58 18.16
CA TYR A 240 -23.95 12.86 18.84
C TYR A 240 -22.93 13.89 18.33
N PRO A 241 -23.35 15.06 17.85
CA PRO A 241 -22.44 16.14 17.48
C PRO A 241 -21.84 16.84 18.71
N ILE A 242 -20.69 17.51 18.56
CA ILE A 242 -19.96 18.14 19.68
C ILE A 242 -20.83 19.18 20.41
N ARG A 243 -21.67 19.91 19.67
CA ARG A 243 -22.58 20.93 20.23
C ARG A 243 -23.63 20.41 21.24
N GLN A 244 -23.87 19.09 21.29
CA GLN A 244 -24.81 18.49 22.24
C GLN A 244 -24.18 18.20 23.60
N PHE A 245 -22.84 18.25 23.69
CA PHE A 245 -22.15 18.10 24.96
C PHE A 245 -22.28 19.38 25.80
N PRO A 246 -22.22 19.28 27.14
CA PRO A 246 -22.12 20.44 28.04
C PRO A 246 -21.06 21.49 27.64
N ALA A 247 -21.29 22.75 28.01
CA ALA A 247 -20.46 23.89 27.55
C ALA A 247 -19.00 23.83 28.03
N ASP A 248 -18.79 23.25 29.21
CA ASP A 248 -17.47 22.95 29.77
C ASP A 248 -16.72 21.92 28.89
N ILE A 249 -17.36 20.84 28.47
CA ILE A 249 -16.80 19.86 27.54
C ILE A 249 -16.55 20.47 26.16
N GLN A 250 -17.42 21.37 25.68
CA GLN A 250 -17.17 22.11 24.43
C GLN A 250 -15.91 22.97 24.54
N SER A 251 -15.74 23.74 25.62
CA SER A 251 -14.55 24.56 25.83
C SER A 251 -13.25 23.72 25.96
N PHE A 252 -13.35 22.55 26.56
CA PHE A 252 -12.26 21.59 26.59
C PHE A 252 -11.93 21.06 25.19
N THR A 253 -12.97 20.75 24.40
CA THR A 253 -12.83 20.29 23.01
C THR A 253 -12.16 21.35 22.14
N ASP A 254 -12.48 22.63 22.32
CA ASP A 254 -11.82 23.74 21.62
C ASP A 254 -10.33 23.81 21.95
N THR A 255 -9.97 23.58 23.22
CA THR A 255 -8.58 23.54 23.68
C THR A 255 -7.82 22.37 23.03
N VAL A 256 -8.44 21.19 23.01
CA VAL A 256 -7.90 19.99 22.34
C VAL A 256 -7.74 20.26 20.83
N GLN A 257 -8.70 20.91 20.18
CA GLN A 257 -8.63 21.25 18.77
C GLN A 257 -7.43 22.13 18.43
N GLN A 258 -7.15 23.16 19.24
CA GLN A 258 -5.96 24.00 19.05
C GLN A 258 -4.68 23.18 19.21
N ALA A 259 -4.60 22.34 20.25
CA ALA A 259 -3.43 21.51 20.49
C ALA A 259 -3.15 20.50 19.36
N ILE A 260 -4.19 19.94 18.72
CA ILE A 260 -4.05 19.04 17.56
C ILE A 260 -3.32 19.73 16.40
N ILE A 261 -3.50 21.03 16.24
CA ILE A 261 -2.87 21.81 15.15
C ILE A 261 -1.40 22.08 15.47
N ASP A 262 -1.12 22.44 16.72
CA ASP A 262 0.21 22.89 17.17
C ASP A 262 1.20 21.76 17.41
N GLN A 263 0.72 20.58 17.82
CA GLN A 263 1.56 19.46 18.23
C GLN A 263 1.55 18.33 17.20
N ASN A 264 2.70 17.68 17.00
CA ASN A 264 2.78 16.48 16.15
C ASN A 264 2.23 15.25 16.85
N GLN A 265 2.37 15.20 18.17
CA GLN A 265 1.85 14.13 19.00
C GLN A 265 1.05 14.73 20.13
N LEU A 266 -0.18 14.26 20.30
CA LEU A 266 -1.09 14.71 21.35
C LEU A 266 -1.78 13.52 21.99
N ALA A 267 -1.80 13.45 23.31
CA ALA A 267 -2.57 12.46 24.04
C ALA A 267 -3.57 13.11 25.00
N VAL A 268 -4.84 12.75 24.83
CA VAL A 268 -5.96 13.25 25.62
C VAL A 268 -6.61 12.11 26.38
N LEU A 269 -6.70 12.23 27.69
CA LEU A 269 -7.37 11.27 28.57
C LEU A 269 -8.66 11.85 29.13
N VAL A 270 -9.76 11.14 28.94
CA VAL A 270 -11.06 11.49 29.50
C VAL A 270 -11.48 10.44 30.51
N HIS A 271 -11.81 10.86 31.73
CA HIS A 271 -12.26 9.96 32.80
C HIS A 271 -13.62 10.35 33.39
N GLY A 272 -14.29 9.43 34.09
CA GLY A 272 -15.57 9.71 34.76
C GLY A 272 -16.44 8.47 34.85
N GLU A 273 -17.61 8.58 35.50
CA GLU A 273 -18.51 7.44 35.68
C GLU A 273 -18.98 6.82 34.34
N PRO A 274 -19.32 5.52 34.30
CA PRO A 274 -19.98 4.92 33.14
C PRO A 274 -21.26 5.68 32.76
N GLY A 275 -21.49 5.87 31.47
CA GLY A 275 -22.66 6.61 30.97
C GLY A 275 -22.51 8.14 30.90
N THR A 276 -21.33 8.70 31.19
CA THR A 276 -21.09 10.15 31.05
C THR A 276 -20.76 10.61 29.62
N GLY A 277 -20.84 9.71 28.63
CA GLY A 277 -20.68 10.07 27.21
C GLY A 277 -19.24 10.12 26.69
N LYS A 278 -18.26 9.63 27.45
CA LYS A 278 -16.82 9.62 27.07
C LYS A 278 -16.56 9.04 25.67
N THR A 279 -17.09 7.86 25.38
CA THR A 279 -16.95 7.20 24.07
C THR A 279 -17.71 7.93 22.96
N ALA A 280 -18.84 8.56 23.28
CA ALA A 280 -19.58 9.37 22.32
C ALA A 280 -18.79 10.64 21.95
N TRP A 281 -18.12 11.25 22.93
CA TRP A 281 -17.27 12.41 22.72
C TRP A 281 -16.08 12.09 21.82
N THR A 282 -15.36 11.00 22.06
CA THR A 282 -14.21 10.62 21.19
C THR A 282 -14.65 10.39 19.74
N GLN A 283 -15.81 9.77 19.53
CA GLN A 283 -16.39 9.60 18.19
C GLN A 283 -16.82 10.93 17.55
N ALA A 284 -17.35 11.86 18.34
CA ALA A 284 -17.74 13.19 17.87
C ALA A 284 -16.51 14.01 17.44
N VAL A 285 -15.46 14.05 18.28
CA VAL A 285 -14.17 14.70 17.98
C VAL A 285 -13.53 14.09 16.74
N ALA A 286 -13.51 12.76 16.65
CA ALA A 286 -12.96 12.07 15.49
C ALA A 286 -13.67 12.44 14.18
N LYS A 287 -15.00 12.53 14.20
CA LYS A 287 -15.81 12.85 13.03
C LYS A 287 -15.79 14.33 12.64
N GLU A 288 -15.90 15.23 13.61
CA GLU A 288 -16.11 16.67 13.35
C GLU A 288 -14.80 17.47 13.30
N ILE A 289 -13.73 17.01 13.94
CA ILE A 289 -12.45 17.72 14.02
C ILE A 289 -11.36 16.97 13.27
N LEU A 290 -11.08 15.72 13.65
CA LEU A 290 -9.92 14.99 13.14
C LEU A 290 -10.06 14.56 11.68
N MET A 291 -11.23 14.06 11.27
CA MET A 291 -11.46 13.66 9.87
C MET A 291 -11.34 14.82 8.87
N PRO A 292 -11.91 16.02 9.10
CA PRO A 292 -11.66 17.18 8.25
C PRO A 292 -10.19 17.60 8.14
N LEU A 293 -9.39 17.33 9.18
CA LEU A 293 -7.95 17.56 9.20
C LEU A 293 -7.17 16.42 8.49
N GLY A 294 -7.85 15.40 7.97
CA GLY A 294 -7.25 14.29 7.22
C GLY A 294 -6.73 13.14 8.08
N TYR A 295 -7.13 13.03 9.34
CA TYR A 295 -6.74 11.90 10.19
C TYR A 295 -7.50 10.63 9.83
N VAL A 296 -6.78 9.52 9.77
CA VAL A 296 -7.36 8.17 9.74
C VAL A 296 -7.59 7.70 11.17
N ILE A 297 -8.81 7.28 11.47
CA ILE A 297 -9.20 6.93 12.84
C ILE A 297 -9.06 5.43 13.06
N PHE A 298 -8.35 5.03 14.12
CA PHE A 298 -8.24 3.64 14.57
C PHE A 298 -8.89 3.52 15.94
N ILE A 299 -9.92 2.68 16.06
CA ILE A 299 -10.57 2.36 17.33
C ILE A 299 -10.05 1.00 17.76
N LEU A 300 -9.24 1.01 18.82
CA LEU A 300 -8.57 -0.18 19.33
C LEU A 300 -9.20 -0.63 20.63
N ASP A 301 -9.43 -1.94 20.73
CA ASP A 301 -9.78 -2.63 21.95
C ASP A 301 -8.52 -3.20 22.63
N HIS A 302 -8.67 -3.67 23.86
CA HIS A 302 -7.57 -4.09 24.72
C HIS A 302 -6.59 -5.08 24.08
N ASP A 303 -7.11 -6.11 23.40
CA ASP A 303 -6.26 -7.12 22.75
C ASP A 303 -5.62 -6.63 21.43
N ALA A 304 -6.20 -5.61 20.79
CA ALA A 304 -5.68 -5.08 19.55
C ALA A 304 -4.46 -4.17 19.79
N VAL A 305 -4.43 -3.47 20.92
CA VAL A 305 -3.38 -2.49 21.21
C VAL A 305 -2.01 -3.14 21.28
N GLU A 306 -1.88 -4.31 21.90
CA GLU A 306 -0.60 -5.01 22.15
C GLU A 306 0.20 -5.30 20.87
N ASN A 307 -0.48 -5.50 19.74
CA ASN A 307 0.15 -5.87 18.47
C ASN A 307 -0.06 -4.80 17.39
N PHE A 308 -0.61 -3.65 17.76
CA PHE A 308 -0.86 -2.57 16.83
C PHE A 308 0.41 -1.73 16.62
N VAL A 309 0.75 -1.51 15.36
CA VAL A 309 1.77 -0.56 14.92
C VAL A 309 1.12 0.41 13.94
N PRO A 310 1.26 1.73 14.13
CA PRO A 310 0.74 2.71 13.19
C PRO A 310 1.29 2.49 11.77
N PRO A 311 0.44 2.45 10.72
CA PRO A 311 0.93 2.26 9.36
C PRO A 311 1.84 3.40 8.89
N SER A 312 3.04 3.07 8.41
CA SER A 312 4.07 4.05 8.01
C SER A 312 3.68 4.93 6.81
N TYR A 313 2.78 4.45 5.96
CA TYR A 313 2.29 5.19 4.79
C TYR A 313 1.24 6.26 5.13
N LEU A 314 0.79 6.35 6.39
CA LEU A 314 -0.20 7.33 6.83
C LEU A 314 0.46 8.50 7.56
N GLU A 315 0.22 9.72 7.08
CA GLU A 315 0.75 10.94 7.69
C GLU A 315 0.00 11.32 8.98
N ARG A 316 -1.33 11.19 9.02
CA ARG A 316 -2.15 11.63 10.17
C ARG A 316 -2.99 10.49 10.69
N ILE A 317 -2.73 10.07 11.93
CA ILE A 317 -3.40 8.93 12.55
C ILE A 317 -3.97 9.33 13.90
N CYS A 318 -5.24 9.00 14.14
CA CYS A 318 -5.82 9.08 15.46
C CYS A 318 -6.07 7.67 16.00
N ILE A 319 -5.64 7.43 17.23
CA ILE A 319 -5.82 6.17 17.93
C ILE A 319 -6.76 6.41 19.11
N ILE A 320 -7.94 5.80 19.06
CA ILE A 320 -8.93 5.83 20.12
C ILE A 320 -8.81 4.52 20.91
N ILE A 321 -8.52 4.62 22.20
CA ILE A 321 -8.48 3.49 23.12
C ILE A 321 -9.60 3.69 24.14
N ASN A 322 -10.57 2.78 24.12
CA ASN A 322 -11.66 2.80 25.10
C ASN A 322 -11.30 1.97 26.32
N GLU A 323 -11.74 2.42 27.50
CA GLU A 323 -11.53 1.71 28.78
C GLU A 323 -10.05 1.39 29.06
N ALA A 324 -9.19 2.42 28.91
CA ALA A 324 -7.76 2.32 29.13
C ALA A 324 -7.39 1.85 30.55
N ASP A 325 -8.27 2.01 31.53
CA ASP A 325 -8.14 1.47 32.89
C ASP A 325 -8.18 -0.06 32.96
N ASN A 326 -8.82 -0.73 32.00
CA ASN A 326 -8.75 -2.19 31.89
C ASN A 326 -7.42 -2.67 31.29
N LEU A 327 -6.73 -1.78 30.58
CA LEU A 327 -5.51 -2.05 29.82
C LEU A 327 -4.24 -1.80 30.63
N ALA A 328 -4.18 -0.69 31.35
CA ALA A 328 -2.99 -0.24 32.06
C ALA A 328 -3.18 -0.34 33.59
N GLN A 329 -3.48 -1.54 34.10
CA GLN A 329 -3.64 -1.75 35.55
C GLN A 329 -2.32 -1.54 36.31
N ASP A 330 -2.42 -0.98 37.52
CA ASP A 330 -1.28 -0.68 38.39
C ASP A 330 -0.37 -1.91 38.62
N ARG A 331 0.93 -1.73 38.35
CA ARG A 331 2.00 -2.74 38.46
C ARG A 331 2.14 -3.32 39.87
N ALA A 332 1.66 -2.60 40.89
CA ALA A 332 1.66 -3.04 42.28
C ALA A 332 0.61 -4.12 42.59
N SER A 333 -0.37 -4.32 41.71
CA SER A 333 -1.33 -5.41 41.85
C SER A 333 -0.69 -6.74 41.44
N LEU A 334 -0.87 -7.80 42.24
CA LEU A 334 -0.33 -9.15 42.00
C LEU A 334 -0.74 -9.74 40.63
N ALA A 335 -1.76 -9.17 39.99
CA ALA A 335 -2.24 -9.55 38.66
C ALA A 335 -1.49 -8.87 37.48
N ALA A 336 -0.66 -7.85 37.75
CA ALA A 336 0.03 -7.05 36.73
C ALA A 336 1.50 -7.45 36.49
N GLN A 337 2.04 -8.42 37.23
CA GLN A 337 3.37 -8.97 36.99
C GLN A 337 3.38 -9.81 35.70
N GLY A 338 3.64 -9.16 34.57
CA GLY A 338 3.72 -9.78 33.24
C GLY A 338 2.85 -9.14 32.15
N ASN A 339 2.25 -7.97 32.40
CA ASN A 339 1.37 -7.32 31.43
C ASN A 339 2.17 -6.60 30.31
N SER A 340 2.55 -7.36 29.27
CA SER A 340 3.10 -6.86 27.99
C SER A 340 2.26 -5.72 27.40
N LYS A 341 0.93 -5.74 27.65
CA LYS A 341 -0.04 -4.74 27.18
C LYS A 341 0.24 -3.33 27.70
N THR A 342 0.55 -3.17 28.98
CA THR A 342 0.84 -1.86 29.58
C THR A 342 2.16 -1.31 29.00
N GLU A 343 3.16 -2.16 28.83
CA GLU A 343 4.45 -1.75 28.24
C GLU A 343 4.28 -1.29 26.79
N HIS A 344 3.48 -2.01 26.00
CA HIS A 344 3.20 -1.65 24.61
C HIS A 344 2.42 -0.33 24.48
N ILE A 345 1.46 -0.07 25.36
CA ILE A 345 0.76 1.24 25.39
C ILE A 345 1.73 2.36 25.72
N LEU A 346 2.58 2.15 26.72
CA LEU A 346 3.56 3.15 27.11
C LEU A 346 4.55 3.43 25.98
N SER A 347 4.98 2.41 25.25
CA SER A 347 5.90 2.58 24.13
C SER A 347 5.22 3.15 22.88
N LEU A 348 3.91 2.94 22.68
CA LEU A 348 3.10 3.68 21.70
C LEU A 348 2.97 5.17 22.08
N LEU A 349 2.71 5.47 23.35
CA LEU A 349 2.59 6.85 23.84
C LEU A 349 3.94 7.58 23.90
N ASP A 350 5.03 6.88 24.19
CA ASP A 350 6.39 7.47 24.18
C ASP A 350 6.93 7.63 22.76
N GLY A 351 6.31 6.99 21.77
CA GLY A 351 6.80 6.92 20.41
C GLY A 351 7.95 5.97 20.19
N THR A 352 8.46 5.27 21.22
CA THR A 352 9.61 4.36 21.07
C THR A 352 9.34 3.19 20.12
N LEU A 353 8.09 2.77 19.91
CA LEU A 353 7.77 1.69 18.97
C LEU A 353 7.91 2.07 17.49
N TYR A 354 7.61 3.31 17.13
CA TYR A 354 7.58 3.74 15.72
C TYR A 354 8.58 4.87 15.41
N GLN A 355 9.17 5.48 16.43
CA GLN A 355 10.23 6.49 16.29
C GLN A 355 11.64 5.95 16.53
N SER A 356 11.79 4.70 17.00
CA SER A 356 13.12 4.10 17.22
C SER A 356 13.87 3.84 15.92
N VAL A 357 13.15 3.61 14.82
CA VAL A 357 13.70 3.44 13.47
C VAL A 357 12.80 4.22 12.51
N ILE A 358 13.18 5.46 12.20
CA ILE A 358 12.51 6.30 11.21
C ILE A 358 13.48 6.55 10.06
N GLU A 359 12.98 6.47 8.84
CA GLU A 359 13.68 7.07 7.70
C GLU A 359 13.63 8.60 7.81
N GLU A 360 14.78 9.27 7.72
CA GLU A 360 14.88 10.75 7.85
C GLU A 360 14.05 11.52 6.80
N THR A 361 13.55 10.83 5.78
CA THR A 361 12.78 11.41 4.67
C THR A 361 11.56 10.56 4.37
N GLY A 362 10.41 11.21 4.18
CA GLY A 362 9.17 10.57 3.71
C GLY A 362 7.99 10.75 4.69
N ILE A 363 6.87 10.10 4.39
CA ILE A 363 5.62 10.18 5.17
C ILE A 363 5.84 9.91 6.67
N GLN A 364 6.66 8.92 7.02
CA GLN A 364 6.91 8.52 8.42
C GLN A 364 7.57 9.64 9.25
N ALA A 365 8.42 10.47 8.63
CA ALA A 365 9.09 11.58 9.31
C ALA A 365 8.13 12.75 9.63
N GLN A 366 7.01 12.86 8.91
CA GLN A 366 6.00 13.90 9.09
C GLN A 366 4.76 13.39 9.82
N GLN A 367 4.83 12.17 10.39
CA GLN A 367 3.68 11.52 10.98
C GLN A 367 3.17 12.28 12.21
N LYS A 368 1.87 12.58 12.23
CA LYS A 368 1.15 13.17 13.35
C LYS A 368 0.22 12.17 14.00
N LEU A 369 0.28 12.08 15.32
CA LEU A 369 -0.46 11.11 16.11
C LEU A 369 -1.34 11.79 17.16
N VAL A 370 -2.61 11.43 17.20
CA VAL A 370 -3.54 11.88 18.25
C VAL A 370 -4.09 10.67 18.98
N PHE A 371 -3.82 10.57 20.27
CA PHE A 371 -4.37 9.54 21.14
C PHE A 371 -5.58 10.09 21.90
N LEU A 372 -6.73 9.43 21.76
CA LEU A 372 -7.94 9.71 22.53
C LEU A 372 -8.21 8.52 23.44
N LEU A 373 -7.95 8.69 24.73
CA LEU A 373 -8.08 7.65 25.74
C LEU A 373 -9.32 7.92 26.57
N THR A 374 -10.11 6.88 26.84
CA THR A 374 -11.20 6.96 27.83
C THR A 374 -10.96 5.97 28.97
N CYS A 375 -11.25 6.36 30.20
CA CYS A 375 -11.23 5.45 31.36
C CYS A 375 -12.41 5.71 32.29
N ASN A 376 -12.77 4.73 33.13
CA ASN A 376 -13.81 4.94 34.14
C ASN A 376 -13.22 5.55 35.41
N THR A 377 -12.08 5.00 35.88
CA THR A 377 -11.37 5.54 37.04
C THR A 377 -9.88 5.73 36.75
N THR A 378 -9.32 6.85 37.20
CA THR A 378 -7.88 7.14 37.07
C THR A 378 -7.04 6.37 38.09
N GLU A 379 -7.62 5.96 39.21
CA GLU A 379 -6.93 5.21 40.28
C GLU A 379 -6.37 3.86 39.83
N ARG A 380 -6.99 3.24 38.82
CA ARG A 380 -6.55 1.94 38.29
C ARG A 380 -5.44 2.05 37.26
N LEU A 381 -5.20 3.25 36.72
CA LEU A 381 -4.20 3.47 35.69
C LEU A 381 -2.79 3.46 36.30
N ASP A 382 -1.86 2.82 35.61
CA ASP A 382 -0.43 2.92 35.91
C ASP A 382 -0.03 4.41 35.96
N PRO A 383 0.53 4.90 37.10
CA PRO A 383 0.98 6.28 37.23
C PRO A 383 1.97 6.72 36.15
N ALA A 384 2.64 5.77 35.50
CA ALA A 384 3.53 6.02 34.39
C ALA A 384 2.78 6.54 33.15
N VAL A 385 1.53 6.15 32.90
CA VAL A 385 0.71 6.65 31.79
C VAL A 385 0.40 8.14 31.98
N LEU A 386 0.14 8.56 33.22
CA LEU A 386 -0.24 9.93 33.58
C LEU A 386 0.92 10.93 33.61
N ARG A 387 2.14 10.50 33.26
CA ARG A 387 3.31 11.39 33.27
C ARG A 387 3.22 12.42 32.14
N LYS A 388 3.70 13.63 32.44
CA LYS A 388 3.79 14.73 31.46
C LYS A 388 4.62 14.27 30.25
N GLY A 389 4.07 14.44 29.05
CA GLY A 389 4.64 13.95 27.79
C GLY A 389 4.02 12.65 27.27
N ARG A 390 3.21 11.94 28.07
CA ARG A 390 2.40 10.78 27.65
C ARG A 390 0.91 11.06 27.62
N VAL A 391 0.44 11.93 28.51
CA VAL A 391 -0.90 12.52 28.51
C VAL A 391 -0.73 14.03 28.66
N ASP A 392 -1.20 14.77 27.68
CA ASP A 392 -1.08 16.23 27.61
C ASP A 392 -2.29 16.92 28.25
N PHE A 393 -3.48 16.37 28.00
CA PHE A 393 -4.74 16.86 28.55
C PHE A 393 -5.50 15.76 29.27
N MET A 394 -6.04 16.10 30.44
CA MET A 394 -6.90 15.22 31.21
C MET A 394 -8.15 15.99 31.64
N TYR A 395 -9.32 15.38 31.45
CA TYR A 395 -10.59 16.00 31.81
C TYR A 395 -11.59 14.99 32.40
N GLU A 396 -12.33 15.43 33.42
CA GLU A 396 -13.34 14.62 34.10
C GLU A 396 -14.74 14.92 33.57
N PHE A 397 -15.43 13.87 33.12
CA PHE A 397 -16.82 13.93 32.68
C PHE A 397 -17.71 13.58 33.86
N THR A 398 -18.34 14.60 34.45
CA THR A 398 -19.17 14.48 35.67
C THR A 398 -20.66 14.32 35.37
N TYR A 399 -21.11 14.70 34.18
CA TYR A 399 -22.52 14.68 33.80
C TYR A 399 -22.90 13.38 33.08
N LYS A 400 -23.99 12.74 33.51
CA LYS A 400 -24.55 11.59 32.77
C LYS A 400 -25.11 12.06 31.44
N PHE A 401 -24.61 11.44 30.38
CA PHE A 401 -25.00 11.71 29.01
C PHE A 401 -26.01 10.61 28.65
N VAL A 402 -27.30 10.94 28.89
CA VAL A 402 -28.50 10.08 28.96
C VAL A 402 -28.88 9.63 30.38
#